data_AF-A0A2R6JDJ1-F1
#
_entry.id   AF-A0A2R6JDJ1-F1
#
_cell.length_a   1.000
_cell.length_b   1.000
_cell.length_c   1.000
_cell.angle_alpha   90.00
_cell.angle_beta   90.00
_cell.angle_gamma   90.00
#
_symmetry.space_group_name_H-M   'P 1'
#
loop_
_entity.id
_entity.type
_entity.pdbx_description
1 polymer ?
#
loop_
_entity_poly.entity_id
_entity_poly.type
_entity_poly.pdbx_seq_one_letter_code
_entity_poly.pdbx_strand_id
1 'polypeptide(L)' 'VAGGTVHLHEATPEPLFPNRPLERLRSAAADAGREVEPLDARVLEEHSPGVVHGVVDARVD' A
#
# COMPACT_ATOMS: atom_id res chain seq x y z
N VAL A 1 -4.48 -19.90 -9.38
CA VAL A 1 -5.46 -18.80 -9.24
C VAL A 1 -4.86 -17.59 -9.94
N ALA A 2 -5.63 -16.82 -10.70
CA ALA A 2 -5.12 -15.58 -11.28
C ALA A 2 -4.96 -14.53 -10.17
N GLY A 3 -3.87 -13.76 -10.21
CA GLY A 3 -3.69 -12.61 -9.34
C GLY A 3 -4.48 -11.38 -9.82
N GLY A 4 -4.31 -10.24 -9.15
CA GLY A 4 -4.93 -8.97 -9.54
C GLY A 4 -4.21 -7.74 -9.00
N THR A 5 -4.73 -6.55 -9.30
CA THR A 5 -4.23 -5.29 -8.77
C THR A 5 -4.99 -4.90 -7.50
N VAL A 6 -4.25 -4.51 -6.46
CA VAL A 6 -4.77 -3.94 -5.22
C VAL A 6 -4.50 -2.44 -5.22
N HIS A 7 -5.55 -1.66 -4.99
CA HIS A 7 -5.47 -0.21 -4.73
C HIS A 7 -5.68 0.00 -3.22
N LEU A 8 -4.58 0.02 -2.45
CA LEU A 8 -4.63 0.10 -1.00
C LEU A 8 -4.59 1.57 -0.55
N HIS A 9 -5.68 2.03 0.04
CA HIS A 9 -5.73 3.32 0.72
C HIS A 9 -5.33 3.17 2.19
N GLU A 10 -4.44 4.05 2.67
CA GLU A 10 -4.07 4.10 4.09
C GLU A 10 -3.91 5.55 4.57
N ALA A 11 -4.39 5.82 5.79
CA ALA A 11 -3.98 6.99 6.56
C ALA A 11 -2.64 6.67 7.26
N THR A 12 -1.57 7.32 6.82
CA THR A 12 -0.19 6.99 7.19
C THR A 12 0.55 8.26 7.59
N PRO A 13 1.37 8.26 8.66
CA PRO A 13 2.28 9.36 8.93
C PRO A 13 3.11 9.67 7.68
N GLU A 14 3.20 10.95 7.29
CA GLU A 14 3.85 11.36 6.04
C GLU A 14 5.26 10.76 5.86
N PRO A 15 6.14 10.71 6.88
CA PRO A 15 7.48 10.14 6.74
C PRO A 15 7.51 8.62 6.50
N LEU A 16 6.39 7.93 6.75
CA LEU A 16 6.26 6.49 6.58
C LEU A 16 5.58 6.11 5.26
N PHE A 17 5.02 7.06 4.52
CA PHE A 17 4.45 6.81 3.20
C PHE A 17 5.54 6.86 2.12
N PRO A 18 5.58 5.92 1.14
CA PRO A 18 4.64 4.80 0.92
C PRO A 18 5.09 3.47 1.57
N ASN A 19 6.21 3.46 2.29
CA ASN A 19 6.86 2.23 2.75
C ASN A 19 5.96 1.41 3.70
N ARG A 20 5.35 2.03 4.71
CA ARG A 20 4.51 1.32 5.69
C ARG A 20 3.30 0.60 5.04
N PRO A 21 2.49 1.24 4.17
CA PRO A 21 1.43 0.55 3.43
C PRO A 21 1.95 -0.64 2.59
N LEU A 22 3.07 -0.47 1.88
CA LEU A 22 3.65 -1.53 1.06
C LEU A 22 4.16 -2.72 1.89
N GLU A 23 4.82 -2.46 3.01
CA GLU A 23 5.30 -3.51 3.93
C GLU A 23 4.13 -4.30 4.52
N ARG A 24 3.05 -3.62 4.91
CA ARG A 24 1.84 -4.27 5.42
C ARG A 24 1.16 -5.12 4.35
N LEU A 25 1.06 -4.62 3.11
CA LEU A 25 0.51 -5.37 1.99
C LEU A 25 1.34 -6.63 1.71
N ARG A 26 2.67 -6.50 1.68
CA ARG A 26 3.61 -7.61 1.50
C ARG A 26 3.47 -8.66 2.60
N SER A 27 3.38 -8.25 3.86
CA SER A 27 3.19 -9.17 4.98
C SER A 27 1.88 -9.96 4.84
N ALA A 28 0.77 -9.27 4.54
CA ALA A 28 -0.53 -9.92 4.37
C ALA A 28 -0.58 -10.87 3.15
N ALA A 29 0.09 -10.49 2.06
CA ALA A 29 0.21 -11.36 0.89
C ALA A 29 1.08 -12.58 1.17
N ALA A 30 2.20 -12.42 1.89
CA ALA A 30 3.08 -13.52 2.28
C ALA A 30 2.34 -14.54 3.18
N ASP A 31 1.51 -14.09 4.12
CA ASP A 31 0.64 -14.96 4.93
C ASP A 31 -0.34 -15.78 4.08
N ALA A 32 -0.69 -15.28 2.90
CA ALA A 32 -1.52 -15.96 1.90
C ALA A 32 -0.71 -16.73 0.84
N GLY A 33 0.62 -16.80 0.96
CA GLY A 33 1.50 -17.44 -0.02
C GLY A 33 1.56 -16.72 -1.37
N ARG A 34 1.44 -15.39 -1.37
CA ARG A 34 1.37 -14.54 -2.57
C ARG A 34 2.50 -13.52 -2.61
N GLU A 35 2.87 -13.11 -3.82
CA GLU A 35 3.89 -12.07 -4.05
C GLU A 35 3.26 -10.71 -4.35
N VAL A 36 3.99 -9.62 -4.08
CA VAL A 36 3.53 -8.24 -4.28
C VAL A 36 4.55 -7.43 -5.07
N GLU A 37 4.15 -6.97 -6.26
CA GLU A 37 4.90 -6.04 -7.09
C GLU A 37 4.29 -4.63 -6.99
N PRO A 38 4.99 -3.64 -6.43
CA PRO A 38 4.52 -2.25 -6.40
C PRO A 38 4.42 -1.67 -7.81
N LEU A 39 3.33 -0.96 -8.10
CA LEU A 39 3.08 -0.31 -9.38
C LEU A 39 3.17 1.22 -9.27
N ASP A 40 2.47 1.82 -8.30
CA ASP A 40 2.50 3.27 -8.06
C ASP A 40 2.16 3.63 -6.61
N ALA A 41 2.50 4.85 -6.19
CA ALA A 41 2.11 5.39 -4.90
C ALA A 41 1.83 6.89 -4.98
N ARG A 42 0.68 7.32 -4.47
CA ARG A 42 0.23 8.73 -4.56
C ARG A 42 -0.38 9.18 -3.23
N VAL A 43 -0.04 10.40 -2.81
CA VAL A 43 -0.74 11.11 -1.74
C VAL A 43 -1.95 11.80 -2.35
N LEU A 44 -3.13 11.61 -1.74
CA LEU A 44 -4.38 12.23 -2.20
C LEU A 44 -4.66 13.53 -1.43
N GLU A 45 -4.52 13.49 -0.12
CA GLU A 45 -4.78 14.62 0.78
C GLU A 45 -3.99 14.50 2.09
N GLU A 46 -3.81 15.63 2.76
CA GLU A 46 -3.46 15.67 4.18
C GLU A 46 -4.69 15.27 4.99
N HIS A 47 -4.64 14.12 5.66
CA HIS A 47 -5.76 13.60 6.43
C HIS A 47 -5.86 14.22 7.83
N SER A 48 -4.70 14.49 8.44
CA SER A 48 -4.53 15.12 9.76
C SER A 48 -3.10 15.65 9.88
N PRO A 49 -2.75 16.49 10.89
CA PRO A 49 -1.40 17.03 11.01
C PRO A 49 -0.32 15.93 11.01
N GLY A 50 0.52 15.93 9.98
CA GLY A 50 1.58 14.93 9.77
C GLY A 50 1.12 13.55 9.30
N VAL A 51 -0.14 13.39 8.90
CA VAL A 51 -0.74 12.14 8.41
C VAL A 51 -1.37 12.38 7.04
N VAL A 52 -0.97 11.59 6.05
CA VAL A 52 -1.51 11.62 4.69
C VAL A 52 -2.51 10.51 4.47
N HIS A 53 -3.54 10.76 3.67
CA HIS A 53 -4.30 9.72 3.00
C HIS A 53 -3.63 9.44 1.67
N GLY A 54 -2.94 8.31 1.58
CA GLY A 54 -2.29 7.86 0.35
C GLY A 54 -2.93 6.61 -0.21
N VAL A 55 -2.67 6.36 -1.49
CA VAL A 55 -2.96 5.10 -2.17
C VAL A 55 -1.67 4.48 -2.69
N VAL A 56 -1.50 3.17 -2.49
CA VAL A 56 -0.48 2.37 -3.17
C VAL A 56 -1.15 1.37 -4.08
N ASP A 57 -0.71 1.33 -5.33
CA ASP A 57 -1.14 0.35 -6.32
C ASP A 57 -0.10 -0.76 -6.38
N ALA A 58 -0.52 -2.01 -6.31
CA ALA A 58 0.39 -3.15 -6.43
C ALA A 58 -0.29 -4.34 -7.11
N ARG A 59 0.46 -5.11 -7.89
CA ARG A 59 0.04 -6.40 -8.42
C ARG A 59 0.31 -7.48 -7.36
N VAL A 60 -0.70 -8.30 -7.07
CA VAL A 60 -0.60 -9.42 -6.13
C VAL A 60 -0.89 -10.72 -6.86
N ASP A 61 0.04 -11.66 -6.82
CA ASP A 61 -0.03 -12.97 -7.48
C ASP A 61 -0.17 -14.11 -6.47
#